data_AF-A0A6L5YMJ0-F1
#
_entry.id   AF-A0A6L5YMJ0-F1
#
_cell.length_a   1.000
_cell.length_b   1.000
_cell.length_c   1.000
_cell.angle_alpha   90.00
_cell.angle_beta   90.00
_cell.angle_gamma   90.00
#
_symmetry.space_group_name_H-M   'P 1'
#
loop_
_entity.id
_entity.type
_entity.pdbx_description
1 polymer ?
#
loop_
_entity_poly.entity_id
_entity_poly.type
_entity_poly.pdbx_seq_one_letter_code
_entity_poly.pdbx_strand_id
1 'polypeptide(L)'
;MNHKEKKRNFAKAFGIFLGIVLVLTFFSESIYNYRLPVVSIATPKQGKLSFTVEDTAEISYSHVDSVYADVDGRVKDVLVQAGDEVQKGQCLMQFEVAETGEINDIVAEDDGVITSVGVKNGMYVSSMQNIILYEIAEVSEEWTVIVFVTDEQLEYVGRDSIVNLQIEELNENFSGKIQSIVSYADQSRTGYQVEITINSSNAEIAGKKAKVTIKKESEQYDAIIPVAALRKDSVGYYVLALKKEDSVLGNGYVAHRVSVDLLNSDETYCAVRGIPTDEAVIIASTSEITDGSKVYYEGDDVK
;
A
#
# COMPACT_ATOMS: atom_id res chain seq x y z
N MET A 1 80.37 -37.21 2.87
CA MET A 1 79.36 -36.19 3.20
C MET A 1 79.00 -36.32 4.68
N ASN A 2 79.30 -35.28 5.47
CA ASN A 2 79.39 -35.30 6.93
C ASN A 2 78.00 -35.50 7.58
N HIS A 3 77.88 -36.39 8.57
CA HIS A 3 76.61 -36.72 9.24
C HIS A 3 75.92 -35.48 9.86
N LYS A 4 76.73 -34.47 10.22
CA LYS A 4 76.29 -33.17 10.78
C LYS A 4 75.64 -32.25 9.73
N GLU A 5 76.08 -32.31 8.47
CA GLU A 5 75.53 -31.50 7.38
C GLU A 5 74.18 -32.03 6.88
N LYS A 6 74.03 -33.35 6.74
CA LYS A 6 72.73 -33.97 6.41
C LYS A 6 71.65 -33.62 7.43
N LYS A 7 71.97 -33.64 8.73
CA LYS A 7 71.02 -33.32 9.81
C LYS A 7 70.57 -31.86 9.78
N ARG A 8 71.49 -30.93 9.48
CA ARG A 8 71.19 -29.49 9.34
C ARG A 8 70.34 -29.18 8.11
N ASN A 9 70.61 -29.83 6.98
CA ASN A 9 69.82 -29.64 5.76
C ASN A 9 68.42 -30.27 5.89
N PHE A 10 68.30 -31.41 6.58
CA PHE A 10 67.01 -32.01 6.92
C PHE A 10 66.18 -31.10 7.83
N ALA A 11 66.78 -30.51 8.87
CA ALA A 11 66.07 -29.58 9.77
C ALA A 11 65.58 -28.31 9.05
N LYS A 12 66.37 -27.76 8.11
CA LYS A 12 65.94 -26.63 7.26
C LYS A 12 64.80 -27.00 6.33
N ALA A 13 64.89 -28.17 5.67
CA ALA A 13 63.83 -28.67 4.80
C ALA A 13 62.54 -28.94 5.59
N PHE A 14 62.65 -29.49 6.80
CA PHE A 14 61.51 -29.73 7.68
C PHE A 14 60.88 -28.42 8.17
N GLY A 15 61.68 -27.41 8.52
CA GLY A 15 61.17 -26.08 8.90
C GLY A 15 60.45 -25.37 7.75
N ILE A 16 60.98 -25.45 6.52
CA ILE A 16 60.32 -24.91 5.32
C ILE A 16 59.00 -25.66 5.05
N PHE A 17 59.03 -26.99 5.12
CA PHE A 17 57.82 -27.81 4.96
C PHE A 17 56.75 -27.45 5.98
N LEU A 18 57.11 -27.35 7.26
CA LEU A 18 56.20 -26.95 8.33
C LEU A 18 55.65 -25.53 8.12
N GLY A 19 56.49 -24.61 7.65
CA GLY A 19 56.07 -23.25 7.29
C GLY A 19 55.07 -23.22 6.13
N ILE A 20 55.30 -24.02 5.07
CA ILE A 20 54.37 -24.15 3.94
C ILE A 20 53.06 -24.78 4.38
N VAL A 21 53.10 -25.83 5.23
CA VAL A 21 51.88 -26.44 5.76
C VAL A 21 51.10 -25.43 6.60
N LEU A 22 51.74 -24.66 7.48
CA LEU A 22 51.06 -23.62 8.27
C LEU A 22 50.42 -22.55 7.39
N VAL A 23 51.12 -22.10 6.34
CA VAL A 23 50.59 -21.14 5.37
C VAL A 23 49.41 -21.73 4.61
N LEU A 24 49.52 -22.97 4.11
CA LEU A 24 48.43 -23.65 3.42
C LEU A 24 47.24 -23.93 4.34
N THR A 25 47.46 -24.25 5.61
CA THR A 25 46.37 -24.42 6.59
C THR A 25 45.65 -23.10 6.82
N PHE A 26 46.39 -21.99 6.99
CA PHE A 26 45.79 -20.67 7.17
C PHE A 26 45.04 -20.18 5.92
N PHE A 27 45.58 -20.43 4.72
CA PHE A 27 44.89 -20.12 3.47
C PHE A 27 43.81 -21.14 3.10
N SER A 28 43.78 -22.34 3.72
CA SER A 28 42.77 -23.37 3.44
C SER A 28 41.38 -22.88 3.85
N GLU A 29 41.26 -22.31 5.06
CA GLU A 29 39.99 -21.72 5.52
C GLU A 29 39.59 -20.52 4.65
N SER A 30 40.52 -19.63 4.33
CA SER A 30 40.25 -18.47 3.46
C SER A 30 39.83 -18.85 2.03
N ILE A 31 40.49 -19.83 1.40
CA ILE A 31 40.15 -20.29 0.04
C ILE A 31 38.83 -21.07 0.02
N TYR A 32 38.53 -21.82 1.07
CA TYR A 32 37.29 -22.58 1.19
C TYR A 32 36.07 -21.65 1.29
N ASN A 33 36.13 -20.65 2.18
CA ASN A 33 35.05 -19.69 2.37
C ASN A 33 34.82 -18.79 1.14
N TYR A 34 35.87 -18.49 0.35
CA TYR A 34 35.74 -17.72 -0.90
C TYR A 34 34.90 -18.40 -1.99
N ARG A 35 34.62 -19.71 -1.87
CA ARG A 35 33.83 -20.47 -2.85
C ARG A 35 32.39 -20.72 -2.42
N LEU A 36 32.03 -20.37 -1.19
CA LEU A 36 30.68 -20.60 -0.69
C LEU A 36 29.75 -19.46 -1.13
N PRO A 37 28.50 -19.77 -1.49
CA PRO A 37 27.46 -18.76 -1.64
C PRO A 37 27.35 -17.96 -0.34
N VAL A 38 27.46 -16.63 -0.46
CA VAL A 38 27.27 -15.72 0.66
C VAL A 38 25.78 -15.47 0.80
N VAL A 39 25.26 -15.57 2.02
CA VAL A 39 23.83 -15.44 2.30
C VAL A 39 23.53 -14.30 3.26
N SER A 40 22.37 -13.68 3.06
CA SER A 40 21.75 -12.79 4.05
C SER A 40 20.60 -13.54 4.72
N ILE A 41 20.39 -13.29 6.01
CA ILE A 41 19.34 -13.95 6.78
C ILE A 41 18.39 -12.96 7.44
N ALA A 42 17.22 -13.46 7.80
CA ALA A 42 16.29 -12.81 8.71
C ALA A 42 15.76 -13.84 9.70
N THR A 43 15.52 -13.45 10.94
CA THR A 43 14.86 -14.31 11.92
C THR A 43 13.35 -14.08 11.85
N PRO A 44 12.53 -15.14 11.78
CA PRO A 44 11.09 -15.01 11.87
C PRO A 44 10.72 -14.29 13.17
N LYS A 45 9.70 -13.44 13.12
CA LYS A 45 9.23 -12.71 14.29
C LYS A 45 7.72 -12.78 14.38
N GLN A 46 7.20 -12.61 15.58
CA GLN A 46 5.78 -12.34 15.75
C GLN A 46 5.47 -10.94 15.19
N GLY A 47 4.34 -10.79 14.51
CA GLY A 47 3.95 -9.49 13.97
C GLY A 47 2.62 -9.52 13.24
N LYS A 48 2.19 -8.34 12.82
CA LYS A 48 1.04 -8.16 11.94
C LYS A 48 1.54 -7.82 10.54
N LEU A 49 0.72 -8.13 9.56
CA LEU A 49 0.85 -7.64 8.19
C LEU A 49 0.14 -6.30 8.06
N SER A 50 0.64 -5.44 7.18
CA SER A 50 0.09 -4.11 6.92
C SER A 50 -0.35 -4.01 5.46
N PHE A 51 -1.66 -3.93 5.26
CA PHE A 51 -2.25 -3.77 3.93
C PHE A 51 -2.53 -2.31 3.67
N THR A 52 -2.20 -1.86 2.46
CA THR A 52 -2.39 -0.47 2.03
C THR A 52 -3.17 -0.44 0.72
N VAL A 53 -4.22 0.36 0.68
CA VAL A 53 -4.96 0.71 -0.53
C VAL A 53 -4.75 2.19 -0.79
N GLU A 54 -4.26 2.52 -1.98
CA GLU A 54 -4.08 3.91 -2.42
C GLU A 54 -4.97 4.21 -3.62
N ASP A 55 -5.63 5.36 -3.58
CA ASP A 55 -6.41 5.90 -4.70
C ASP A 55 -6.30 7.43 -4.69
N THR A 56 -6.62 8.07 -5.81
CA THR A 56 -6.69 9.54 -5.91
C THR A 56 -8.13 9.94 -6.20
N ALA A 57 -8.70 10.76 -5.33
CA ALA A 57 -10.09 11.18 -5.43
C ALA A 57 -10.25 12.68 -5.17
N GLU A 58 -11.33 13.23 -5.69
CA GLU A 58 -11.70 14.63 -5.52
C GLU A 58 -12.40 14.83 -4.17
N ILE A 59 -12.08 15.94 -3.49
CA ILE A 59 -12.75 16.36 -2.27
C ILE A 59 -14.00 17.13 -2.65
N SER A 60 -15.16 16.63 -2.23
CA SER A 60 -16.46 17.25 -2.43
C SER A 60 -17.05 17.71 -1.10
N TYR A 61 -18.07 18.57 -1.19
CA TYR A 61 -18.94 18.87 -0.06
C TYR A 61 -19.62 17.59 0.44
N SER A 62 -19.88 17.54 1.75
CA SER A 62 -20.51 16.39 2.42
C SER A 62 -22.01 16.28 2.12
N HIS A 63 -22.69 17.40 1.98
CA HIS A 63 -24.12 17.46 1.69
C HIS A 63 -24.38 18.36 0.48
N VAL A 64 -24.96 17.77 -0.56
CA VAL A 64 -25.31 18.46 -1.81
C VAL A 64 -26.74 18.09 -2.18
N ASP A 65 -27.58 19.10 -2.33
CA ASP A 65 -28.95 18.96 -2.80
C ASP A 65 -29.05 19.37 -4.27
N SER A 66 -29.66 18.51 -5.08
CA SER A 66 -29.95 18.79 -6.49
C SER A 66 -31.39 19.29 -6.63
N VAL A 67 -31.56 20.46 -7.25
CA VAL A 67 -32.87 21.04 -7.54
C VAL A 67 -33.23 20.79 -9.00
N TYR A 68 -34.41 20.22 -9.22
CA TYR A 68 -34.88 19.78 -10.54
C TYR A 68 -35.94 20.71 -11.11
N ALA A 69 -36.04 20.74 -12.44
CA ALA A 69 -37.15 21.41 -13.10
C ALA A 69 -38.47 20.65 -12.81
N ASP A 70 -39.43 21.33 -12.20
CA ASP A 70 -40.76 20.81 -11.90
C ASP A 70 -41.82 21.24 -12.93
N VAL A 71 -41.48 22.21 -13.78
CA VAL A 71 -42.34 22.73 -14.86
C VAL A 71 -41.60 22.82 -16.20
N ASP A 72 -42.36 22.75 -17.28
CA ASP A 72 -41.85 22.89 -18.64
C ASP A 72 -41.64 24.37 -19.00
N GLY A 73 -40.51 24.70 -19.62
CA GLY A 73 -40.21 26.09 -19.96
C GLY A 73 -38.80 26.35 -20.43
N ARG A 74 -38.46 27.63 -20.53
CA ARG A 74 -37.19 28.10 -21.08
C ARG A 74 -36.41 28.91 -20.06
N VAL A 75 -35.15 28.56 -19.87
CA VAL A 75 -34.20 29.34 -19.07
C VAL A 75 -33.93 30.65 -19.78
N LYS A 76 -34.27 31.78 -19.16
CA LYS A 76 -33.98 33.12 -19.69
C LYS A 76 -32.55 33.51 -19.36
N ASP A 77 -32.28 33.61 -18.06
CA ASP A 77 -31.01 34.08 -17.53
C ASP A 77 -30.58 33.24 -16.33
N VAL A 78 -29.36 32.74 -16.36
CA VAL A 78 -28.66 32.15 -15.23
C VAL A 78 -27.81 33.26 -14.60
N LEU A 79 -27.99 33.49 -13.30
CA LEU A 79 -27.39 34.59 -12.55
C LEU A 79 -26.24 34.17 -11.63
N VAL A 80 -26.04 32.86 -11.47
CA VAL A 80 -25.01 32.25 -10.62
C VAL A 80 -24.16 31.25 -11.39
N GLN A 81 -23.01 30.91 -10.84
CA GLN A 81 -22.10 29.89 -11.34
C GLN A 81 -21.60 29.00 -10.20
N ALA A 82 -20.97 27.88 -10.57
CA ALA A 82 -20.33 27.01 -9.59
C ALA A 82 -19.26 27.78 -8.79
N GLY A 83 -19.28 27.62 -7.47
CA GLY A 83 -18.44 28.33 -6.50
C GLY A 83 -19.08 29.57 -5.89
N ASP A 84 -20.24 30.03 -6.36
CA ASP A 84 -20.92 31.18 -5.77
C ASP A 84 -21.58 30.81 -4.43
N GLU A 85 -21.30 31.59 -3.38
CA GLU A 85 -22.06 31.56 -2.13
C GLU A 85 -23.40 32.29 -2.32
N VAL A 86 -24.49 31.66 -1.89
CA VAL A 86 -25.85 32.17 -2.04
C VAL A 86 -26.61 32.12 -0.72
N GLN A 87 -27.52 33.07 -0.53
CA GLN A 87 -28.42 33.11 0.62
C GLN A 87 -29.81 32.60 0.23
N LYS A 88 -30.53 32.02 1.20
CA LYS A 88 -31.93 31.63 1.08
C LYS A 88 -32.77 32.77 0.49
N GLY A 89 -33.47 32.47 -0.60
CA GLY A 89 -34.29 33.43 -1.34
C GLY A 89 -33.54 34.28 -2.36
N GLN A 90 -32.21 34.14 -2.49
CA GLN A 90 -31.45 34.77 -3.56
C GLN A 90 -31.85 34.19 -4.92
N CYS A 91 -32.13 35.07 -5.89
CA CYS A 91 -32.43 34.65 -7.26
C CYS A 91 -31.19 34.05 -7.93
N LEU A 92 -31.34 32.82 -8.43
CA LEU A 92 -30.29 32.04 -9.08
C LEU A 92 -30.45 32.05 -10.60
N MET A 93 -31.69 31.98 -11.08
CA MET A 93 -32.01 32.02 -12.51
C MET A 93 -33.46 32.44 -12.75
N GLN A 94 -33.73 32.89 -13.97
CA GLN A 94 -35.07 33.27 -14.43
C GLN A 94 -35.60 32.25 -15.42
N PHE A 95 -36.84 31.84 -15.23
CA PHE A 95 -37.48 30.76 -15.95
C PHE A 95 -38.81 31.19 -16.57
N GLU A 96 -38.95 31.07 -17.89
CA GLU A 96 -40.20 31.34 -18.59
C GLU A 96 -41.02 30.06 -18.74
N VAL A 97 -42.16 30.00 -18.06
CA VAL A 97 -43.05 28.83 -18.07
C VAL A 97 -43.71 28.68 -19.43
N ALA A 98 -43.66 27.49 -20.03
CA ALA A 98 -44.14 27.25 -21.39
C ALA A 98 -45.66 27.46 -21.56
N GLU A 99 -46.44 27.12 -20.52
CA GLU A 99 -47.91 27.21 -20.58
C GLU A 99 -48.44 28.64 -20.47
N THR A 100 -47.84 29.46 -19.60
CA THR A 100 -48.35 30.81 -19.29
C THR A 100 -47.54 31.93 -19.95
N GLY A 101 -46.28 31.67 -20.30
CA GLY A 101 -45.33 32.69 -20.73
C GLY A 101 -44.87 33.63 -19.60
N GLU A 102 -45.23 33.34 -18.35
CA GLU A 102 -44.78 34.10 -17.19
C GLU A 102 -43.33 33.78 -16.86
N ILE A 103 -42.58 34.79 -16.41
CA ILE A 103 -41.20 34.65 -15.97
C ILE A 103 -41.19 34.55 -14.45
N ASN A 104 -40.69 33.43 -13.93
CA ASN A 104 -40.53 33.16 -12.51
C ASN A 104 -39.05 33.18 -12.15
N ASP A 105 -38.75 33.71 -10.95
CA ASP A 105 -37.42 33.62 -10.36
C ASP A 105 -37.29 32.29 -9.62
N ILE A 106 -36.27 31.51 -9.98
CA ILE A 106 -35.85 30.34 -9.21
C ILE A 106 -34.82 30.83 -8.19
N VAL A 107 -35.15 30.63 -6.92
CA VAL A 107 -34.36 31.11 -5.79
C VAL A 107 -33.69 29.96 -5.05
N ALA A 108 -32.62 30.26 -4.31
CA ALA A 108 -32.01 29.29 -3.39
C ALA A 108 -32.99 28.93 -2.26
N GLU A 109 -33.21 27.64 -2.05
CA GLU A 109 -34.08 27.17 -0.96
C GLU A 109 -33.42 27.32 0.41
N ASP A 110 -32.09 27.30 0.49
CA ASP A 110 -31.30 27.47 1.70
C ASP A 110 -29.99 28.25 1.43
N ASP A 111 -29.28 28.63 2.50
CA ASP A 111 -27.94 29.21 2.40
C ASP A 111 -26.94 28.13 1.97
N GLY A 112 -26.01 28.43 1.06
CA GLY A 112 -25.05 27.42 0.61
C GLY A 112 -24.10 27.87 -0.50
N VAL A 113 -23.35 26.93 -1.06
CA VAL A 113 -22.47 27.14 -2.22
C VAL A 113 -23.05 26.42 -3.42
N ILE A 114 -23.20 27.11 -4.55
CA ILE A 114 -23.59 26.47 -5.80
C ILE A 114 -22.45 25.56 -6.26
N THR A 115 -22.67 24.25 -6.31
CA THR A 115 -21.65 23.29 -6.78
C THR A 115 -21.71 23.07 -8.28
N SER A 116 -22.91 23.19 -8.86
CA SER A 116 -23.14 22.99 -10.28
C SER A 116 -24.37 23.74 -10.76
N VAL A 117 -24.35 24.17 -12.02
CA VAL A 117 -25.53 24.68 -12.73
C VAL A 117 -25.74 23.81 -13.96
N GLY A 118 -26.83 23.04 -13.97
CA GLY A 118 -27.10 22.02 -14.99
C GLY A 118 -27.71 22.57 -16.29
N VAL A 119 -28.03 23.86 -16.33
CA VAL A 119 -28.70 24.52 -17.45
C VAL A 119 -27.95 25.74 -17.98
N LYS A 120 -28.35 26.23 -19.15
CA LYS A 120 -27.77 27.42 -19.81
C LYS A 120 -28.85 28.35 -20.33
N ASN A 121 -28.52 29.63 -20.48
CA ASN A 121 -29.43 30.63 -21.05
C ASN A 121 -29.97 30.17 -22.41
N GLY A 122 -31.28 30.28 -22.57
CA GLY A 122 -32.01 29.88 -23.77
C GLY A 122 -32.34 28.39 -23.87
N MET A 123 -31.88 27.54 -22.94
CA MET A 123 -32.21 26.11 -22.91
C MET A 123 -33.69 25.90 -22.58
N TYR A 124 -34.33 24.97 -23.28
CA TYR A 124 -35.67 24.49 -22.94
C TYR A 124 -35.52 23.24 -22.06
N VAL A 125 -36.24 23.20 -20.95
CA VAL A 125 -36.28 22.07 -20.03
C VAL A 125 -37.71 21.58 -19.89
N SER A 126 -37.86 20.27 -19.74
CA SER A 126 -39.14 19.62 -19.48
C SER A 126 -39.06 18.90 -18.14
N SER A 127 -40.10 19.07 -17.34
CA SER A 127 -40.32 18.39 -16.06
C SER A 127 -40.29 16.87 -16.18
N MET A 128 -40.62 16.33 -17.36
CA MET A 128 -40.58 14.90 -17.64
C MET A 128 -39.16 14.31 -17.75
N GLN A 129 -38.13 15.16 -17.86
CA GLN A 129 -36.75 14.74 -18.10
C GLN A 129 -35.88 14.72 -16.84
N ASN A 130 -36.41 15.11 -15.67
CA ASN A 130 -35.66 15.25 -14.41
C ASN A 130 -34.34 16.01 -14.61
N ILE A 131 -34.39 17.14 -15.31
CA ILE A 131 -33.21 17.98 -15.54
C ILE A 131 -32.87 18.69 -14.23
N ILE A 132 -31.63 18.56 -13.79
CA ILE A 132 -31.06 19.34 -12.69
C ILE A 132 -30.89 20.78 -13.16
N LEU A 133 -31.49 21.72 -12.44
CA LEU A 133 -31.32 23.15 -12.65
C LEU A 133 -30.01 23.61 -12.03
N TYR A 134 -29.83 23.32 -10.74
CA TYR A 134 -28.63 23.63 -9.97
C TYR A 134 -28.45 22.63 -8.83
N GLU A 135 -27.23 22.60 -8.30
CA GLU A 135 -26.89 21.88 -7.08
C GLU A 135 -26.33 22.87 -6.08
N ILE A 136 -26.76 22.74 -4.82
CA ILE A 136 -26.32 23.59 -3.71
C ILE A 136 -25.76 22.71 -2.60
N ALA A 137 -24.59 23.09 -2.09
CA ALA A 137 -23.97 22.43 -0.95
C ALA A 137 -24.17 23.24 0.33
N GLU A 138 -24.38 22.53 1.43
CA GLU A 138 -24.31 23.11 2.76
C GLU A 138 -22.87 23.53 3.07
N VAL A 139 -22.68 24.76 3.59
CA VAL A 139 -21.38 25.21 4.08
C VAL A 139 -21.10 24.53 5.41
N SER A 140 -20.20 23.55 5.41
CA SER A 140 -19.74 22.87 6.63
C SER A 140 -18.23 22.66 6.62
N GLU A 141 -17.67 22.29 7.78
CA GLU A 141 -16.28 21.84 7.88
C GLU A 141 -16.13 20.36 7.53
N GLU A 142 -17.21 19.68 7.14
CA GLU A 142 -17.24 18.27 6.82
C GLU A 142 -17.16 18.08 5.30
N TRP A 143 -16.19 17.31 4.85
CA TRP A 143 -15.93 17.05 3.43
C TRP A 143 -15.92 15.56 3.15
N THR A 144 -16.28 15.19 1.93
CA THR A 144 -16.38 13.81 1.50
C THR A 144 -15.39 13.52 0.38
N VAL A 145 -14.83 12.32 0.40
CA VAL A 145 -13.98 11.76 -0.64
C VAL A 145 -14.46 10.35 -0.94
N ILE A 146 -14.66 10.03 -2.20
CA ILE A 146 -15.10 8.71 -2.64
C ILE A 146 -13.95 8.04 -3.39
N VAL A 147 -13.47 6.92 -2.85
CA VAL A 147 -12.46 6.09 -3.52
C VAL A 147 -13.07 4.78 -4.00
N PHE A 148 -12.46 4.21 -5.04
CA PHE A 148 -12.89 2.93 -5.59
C PHE A 148 -11.96 1.81 -5.13
N VAL A 149 -12.56 0.72 -4.68
CA VAL A 149 -11.85 -0.44 -4.12
C VAL A 149 -12.33 -1.71 -4.83
N THR A 150 -11.41 -2.57 -5.27
CA THR A 150 -11.76 -3.86 -5.90
C THR A 150 -12.25 -4.88 -4.86
N ASP A 151 -12.85 -5.98 -5.31
CA ASP A 151 -13.23 -7.09 -4.41
C ASP A 151 -12.04 -7.62 -3.60
N GLU A 152 -10.86 -7.73 -4.20
CA GLU A 152 -9.63 -8.20 -3.53
C GLU A 152 -9.15 -7.20 -2.46
N GLN A 153 -9.22 -5.90 -2.76
CA GLN A 153 -8.80 -4.87 -1.82
C GLN A 153 -9.81 -4.70 -0.67
N LEU A 154 -11.10 -5.02 -0.87
CA LEU A 154 -12.14 -4.85 0.14
C LEU A 154 -11.86 -5.68 1.41
N GLU A 155 -11.22 -6.85 1.29
CA GLU A 155 -10.81 -7.66 2.46
C GLU A 155 -9.98 -6.83 3.46
N TYR A 156 -9.27 -5.83 2.95
CA TYR A 156 -8.37 -4.96 3.68
C TYR A 156 -8.91 -3.56 3.94
N VAL A 157 -10.20 -3.31 3.67
CA VAL A 157 -10.86 -2.04 3.94
C VAL A 157 -12.03 -2.26 4.89
N GLY A 158 -12.02 -1.57 6.03
CA GLY A 158 -13.06 -1.65 7.05
C GLY A 158 -13.22 -0.34 7.79
N ARG A 159 -14.26 -0.20 8.61
CA ARG A 159 -14.50 1.01 9.41
C ARG A 159 -13.40 1.30 10.43
N ASP A 160 -12.60 0.30 10.77
CA ASP A 160 -11.44 0.37 11.66
C ASP A 160 -10.13 0.70 10.92
N SER A 161 -10.15 0.80 9.59
CA SER A 161 -8.98 1.19 8.80
C SER A 161 -8.52 2.61 9.14
N ILE A 162 -7.21 2.81 9.12
CA ILE A 162 -6.58 4.10 9.31
C ILE A 162 -6.54 4.79 7.93
N VAL A 163 -7.24 5.92 7.80
CA VAL A 163 -7.29 6.66 6.54
C VAL A 163 -6.51 7.96 6.65
N ASN A 164 -5.57 8.16 5.72
CA ASN A 164 -4.82 9.40 5.55
C ASN A 164 -5.07 9.96 4.16
N LEU A 165 -5.24 11.27 4.06
CA LEU A 165 -5.40 11.98 2.81
C LEU A 165 -4.31 13.03 2.69
N GLN A 166 -3.74 13.18 1.50
CA GLN A 166 -2.72 14.17 1.21
C GLN A 166 -3.13 15.00 0.00
N ILE A 167 -3.19 16.32 0.17
CA ILE A 167 -3.36 17.27 -0.94
C ILE A 167 -1.98 17.81 -1.28
N GLU A 168 -1.36 17.27 -2.34
CA GLU A 168 0.01 17.64 -2.71
C GLU A 168 0.15 19.13 -3.04
N GLU A 169 -0.86 19.72 -3.70
CA GLU A 169 -0.87 21.14 -4.10
C GLU A 169 -0.81 22.10 -2.90
N LEU A 170 -1.38 21.71 -1.76
CA LEU A 170 -1.43 22.52 -0.54
C LEU A 170 -0.38 22.08 0.50
N ASN A 171 0.28 20.94 0.28
CA ASN A 171 1.13 20.28 1.26
C ASN A 171 0.41 20.05 2.61
N GLU A 172 -0.88 19.69 2.53
CA GLU A 172 -1.74 19.43 3.68
C GLU A 172 -2.07 17.94 3.80
N ASN A 173 -2.22 17.47 5.03
CA ASN A 173 -2.58 16.08 5.34
C ASN A 173 -3.78 16.04 6.29
N PHE A 174 -4.69 15.11 6.04
CA PHE A 174 -5.91 14.93 6.82
C PHE A 174 -6.06 13.49 7.27
N SER A 175 -6.65 13.29 8.44
CA SER A 175 -7.14 11.99 8.86
C SER A 175 -8.61 11.88 8.51
N GLY A 176 -8.96 10.80 7.81
CA GLY A 176 -10.34 10.51 7.40
C GLY A 176 -10.97 9.38 8.19
N LYS A 177 -12.29 9.26 8.07
CA LYS A 177 -13.08 8.14 8.60
C LYS A 177 -13.93 7.55 7.49
N ILE A 178 -13.97 6.21 7.40
CA ILE A 178 -14.85 5.54 6.46
C ILE A 178 -16.28 5.59 6.99
N GLN A 179 -17.13 6.30 6.27
CA GLN A 179 -18.54 6.47 6.59
C GLN A 179 -19.37 5.31 6.03
N SER A 180 -19.18 5.00 4.75
CA SER A 180 -19.94 3.97 4.05
C SER A 180 -19.06 3.18 3.06
N ILE A 181 -19.48 1.94 2.79
CA ILE A 181 -18.89 1.09 1.75
C ILE A 181 -20.07 0.48 1.00
N VAL A 182 -20.17 0.78 -0.29
CA VAL A 182 -21.32 0.38 -1.13
C VAL A 182 -20.81 -0.32 -2.38
N SER A 183 -21.47 -1.43 -2.76
CA SER A 183 -21.16 -2.11 -4.02
C SER A 183 -21.42 -1.18 -5.20
N TYR A 184 -20.46 -1.11 -6.11
CA TYR A 184 -20.51 -0.28 -7.30
C TYR A 184 -20.21 -1.10 -8.54
N ALA A 185 -21.06 -0.97 -9.55
CA ALA A 185 -20.87 -1.61 -10.84
C ALA A 185 -21.36 -0.69 -11.96
N ASP A 186 -20.48 -0.36 -12.90
CA ASP A 186 -20.83 0.28 -14.16
C ASP A 186 -20.38 -0.58 -15.35
N GLN A 187 -20.49 -0.07 -16.58
CA GLN A 187 -20.10 -0.82 -17.78
C GLN A 187 -18.58 -1.11 -17.86
N SER A 188 -17.77 -0.44 -17.02
CA SER A 188 -16.31 -0.42 -17.08
C SER A 188 -15.63 -1.03 -15.85
N ARG A 189 -16.25 -0.96 -14.66
CA ARG A 189 -15.66 -1.33 -13.37
C ARG A 189 -16.70 -1.93 -12.43
N THR A 190 -16.29 -2.97 -11.72
CA THR A 190 -17.05 -3.62 -10.64
C THR A 190 -16.21 -3.65 -9.37
N GLY A 191 -16.78 -3.28 -8.23
CA GLY A 191 -16.08 -3.21 -6.95
C GLY A 191 -16.94 -2.46 -5.93
N TYR A 192 -16.31 -1.59 -5.14
CA TYR A 192 -16.97 -0.84 -4.07
C TYR A 192 -16.55 0.63 -4.11
N GLN A 193 -17.51 1.49 -3.81
CA GLN A 193 -17.24 2.88 -3.45
C GLN A 193 -17.14 2.98 -1.94
N VAL A 194 -16.03 3.54 -1.48
CA VAL A 194 -15.76 3.80 -0.06
C VAL A 194 -15.84 5.30 0.14
N GLU A 195 -16.85 5.70 0.90
CA GLU A 195 -17.08 7.10 1.25
C GLU A 195 -16.32 7.44 2.53
N ILE A 196 -15.45 8.43 2.43
CA ILE A 196 -14.56 8.86 3.49
C ILE A 196 -14.89 10.30 3.84
N THR A 197 -15.09 10.55 5.12
CA THR A 197 -15.32 11.89 5.65
C THR A 197 -14.06 12.45 6.28
N ILE A 198 -13.74 13.71 5.99
CA ILE A 198 -12.68 14.48 6.64
C ILE A 198 -13.26 15.77 7.23
N ASN A 199 -12.60 16.31 8.25
CA ASN A 199 -12.96 17.61 8.82
C ASN A 199 -11.86 18.63 8.53
N SER A 200 -12.22 19.80 7.99
CA SER A 200 -11.32 20.90 7.70
C SER A 200 -12.08 22.23 7.62
N SER A 201 -11.56 23.25 8.28
CA SER A 201 -12.03 24.63 8.13
C SER A 201 -11.49 25.34 6.89
N ASN A 202 -10.58 24.70 6.13
CA ASN A 202 -10.01 25.25 4.90
C ASN A 202 -10.93 24.93 3.71
N ALA A 203 -11.74 25.89 3.27
CA ALA A 203 -12.63 25.72 2.12
C ALA A 203 -11.89 25.61 0.76
N GLU A 204 -10.62 25.99 0.68
CA GLU A 204 -9.83 25.89 -0.56
C GLU A 204 -9.56 24.44 -0.99
N ILE A 205 -9.88 23.47 -0.14
CA ILE A 205 -9.75 22.04 -0.45
C ILE A 205 -10.86 21.52 -1.37
N ALA A 206 -11.98 22.25 -1.50
CA ALA A 206 -13.09 21.87 -2.36
C ALA A 206 -12.62 21.69 -3.82
N GLY A 207 -12.98 20.58 -4.44
CA GLY A 207 -12.60 20.23 -5.82
C GLY A 207 -11.13 19.85 -6.00
N LYS A 208 -10.32 19.85 -4.94
CA LYS A 208 -8.92 19.38 -5.02
C LYS A 208 -8.85 17.86 -5.05
N LYS A 209 -7.83 17.36 -5.74
CA LYS A 209 -7.50 15.93 -5.71
C LYS A 209 -6.63 15.62 -4.50
N ALA A 210 -7.03 14.64 -3.73
CA ALA A 210 -6.27 14.10 -2.62
C ALA A 210 -5.80 12.68 -2.94
N LYS A 211 -4.54 12.38 -2.62
CA LYS A 211 -4.07 11.01 -2.52
C LYS A 211 -4.62 10.43 -1.22
N VAL A 212 -5.45 9.41 -1.33
CA VAL A 212 -6.04 8.69 -0.21
C VAL A 212 -5.25 7.42 0.04
N THR A 213 -4.91 7.16 1.29
CA THR A 213 -4.20 5.96 1.74
C THR A 213 -4.99 5.33 2.88
N ILE A 214 -5.60 4.18 2.61
CA ILE A 214 -6.30 3.36 3.59
C ILE A 214 -5.35 2.26 4.06
N LYS A 215 -5.11 2.17 5.37
CA LYS A 215 -4.27 1.14 5.97
C LYS A 215 -5.08 0.25 6.90
N LYS A 216 -4.85 -1.05 6.83
CA LYS A 216 -5.40 -2.03 7.76
C LYS A 216 -4.30 -2.98 8.22
N GLU A 217 -4.21 -3.15 9.53
CA GLU A 217 -3.35 -4.17 10.11
C GLU A 217 -4.09 -5.50 10.19
N SER A 218 -3.40 -6.61 9.94
CA SER A 218 -3.93 -7.93 10.19
C SER A 218 -4.06 -8.25 11.69
N GLU A 219 -4.61 -9.43 11.98
CA GLU A 219 -4.38 -10.08 13.26
C GLU A 219 -2.90 -10.39 13.49
N GLN A 220 -2.54 -10.65 14.75
CA GLN A 220 -1.19 -11.03 15.12
C GLN A 220 -0.89 -12.44 14.62
N TYR A 221 0.22 -12.61 13.90
CA TYR A 221 0.75 -13.91 13.49
C TYR A 221 1.96 -14.31 14.35
N ASP A 222 2.09 -15.63 14.57
CA ASP A 222 3.19 -16.21 15.35
C ASP A 222 4.55 -16.09 14.65
N ALA A 223 4.56 -16.16 13.31
CA ALA A 223 5.77 -16.04 12.50
C ALA A 223 5.47 -15.29 11.19
N ILE A 224 6.08 -14.12 11.06
CA ILE A 224 6.23 -13.39 9.81
C ILE A 224 7.69 -13.41 9.36
N ILE A 225 7.89 -13.60 8.06
CA ILE A 225 9.20 -13.61 7.41
C ILE A 225 9.19 -12.61 6.24
N PRO A 226 10.33 -12.02 5.85
CA PRO A 226 10.38 -11.20 4.64
C PRO A 226 9.92 -12.00 3.41
N VAL A 227 9.20 -11.38 2.48
CA VAL A 227 8.72 -12.03 1.24
C VAL A 227 9.87 -12.70 0.47
N ALA A 228 11.06 -12.09 0.50
CA ALA A 228 12.27 -12.62 -0.14
C ALA A 228 12.74 -13.99 0.41
N ALA A 229 12.32 -14.36 1.63
CA ALA A 229 12.64 -15.67 2.21
C ALA A 229 11.77 -16.80 1.64
N LEU A 230 10.53 -16.47 1.24
CA LEU A 230 9.52 -17.44 0.83
C LEU A 230 9.80 -17.93 -0.59
N ARG A 231 9.87 -19.25 -0.76
CA ARG A 231 10.08 -19.92 -2.04
C ARG A 231 8.91 -20.85 -2.33
N LYS A 232 8.70 -21.18 -3.61
CA LYS A 232 7.66 -22.10 -4.06
C LYS A 232 8.23 -23.08 -5.07
N ASP A 233 7.99 -24.37 -4.84
CA ASP A 233 8.31 -25.45 -5.76
C ASP A 233 7.04 -26.27 -6.10
N SER A 234 7.21 -27.45 -6.69
CA SER A 234 6.09 -28.35 -7.02
C SER A 234 5.43 -28.99 -5.81
N VAL A 235 6.07 -28.99 -4.63
CA VAL A 235 5.54 -29.57 -3.39
C VAL A 235 4.74 -28.52 -2.62
N GLY A 236 5.19 -27.27 -2.63
CA GLY A 236 4.48 -26.16 -1.99
C GLY A 236 5.41 -25.01 -1.62
N TYR A 237 5.00 -24.25 -0.62
CA TYR A 237 5.81 -23.17 -0.07
C TYR A 237 6.88 -23.71 0.88
N TYR A 238 8.07 -23.11 0.81
CA TYR A 238 9.19 -23.49 1.66
C TYR A 238 10.13 -22.31 1.88
N VAL A 239 11.00 -22.45 2.87
CA VAL A 239 12.13 -21.54 3.12
C VAL A 239 13.42 -22.35 3.22
N LEU A 240 14.56 -21.65 3.22
CA LEU A 240 15.85 -22.24 3.54
C LEU A 240 16.30 -21.70 4.92
N ALA A 241 16.23 -22.54 5.94
CA ALA A 241 16.74 -22.24 7.27
C ALA A 241 18.27 -22.36 7.29
N LEU A 242 18.94 -21.42 7.96
CA LEU A 242 20.37 -21.45 8.16
C LEU A 242 20.68 -22.32 9.38
N LYS A 243 21.32 -23.47 9.18
CA LYS A 243 21.73 -24.36 10.27
C LYS A 243 23.23 -24.41 10.42
N LYS A 244 23.71 -24.36 11.66
CA LYS A 244 25.12 -24.56 11.99
C LYS A 244 25.49 -26.03 11.83
N GLU A 245 26.58 -26.29 11.14
CA GLU A 245 27.16 -27.63 10.99
C GLU A 245 28.58 -27.61 11.56
N ASP A 246 28.80 -28.38 12.63
CA ASP A 246 30.12 -28.55 13.23
C ASP A 246 30.96 -29.44 12.32
N SER A 247 31.90 -28.84 11.58
CA SER A 247 32.83 -29.57 10.74
C SER A 247 34.21 -29.67 11.41
N VAL A 248 34.98 -30.69 11.03
CA VAL A 248 36.38 -30.88 11.50
C VAL A 248 37.29 -29.69 11.13
N LEU A 249 36.86 -28.83 10.20
CA LEU A 249 37.57 -27.67 9.68
C LEU A 249 36.99 -26.33 10.19
N GLY A 250 36.06 -26.35 11.15
CA GLY A 250 35.46 -25.14 11.74
C GLY A 250 33.93 -25.08 11.65
N ASN A 251 33.37 -24.04 12.24
CA ASN A 251 31.93 -23.74 12.24
C ASN A 251 31.50 -23.34 10.81
N GLY A 252 30.65 -24.15 10.17
CA GLY A 252 30.06 -23.85 8.87
C GLY A 252 28.55 -23.70 8.95
N TYR A 253 27.95 -23.18 7.89
CA TYR A 253 26.50 -23.11 7.76
C TYR A 253 26.00 -23.90 6.55
N VAL A 254 24.82 -24.49 6.70
CA VAL A 254 24.12 -25.24 5.65
C VAL A 254 22.71 -24.70 5.51
N ALA A 255 22.27 -24.53 4.27
CA ALA A 255 20.89 -24.24 3.95
C ALA A 255 20.04 -25.51 4.08
N HIS A 256 19.03 -25.49 4.96
CA HIS A 256 18.13 -26.60 5.18
C HIS A 256 16.71 -26.24 4.73
N ARG A 257 16.10 -27.06 3.87
CA ARG A 257 14.74 -26.83 3.39
C ARG A 257 13.72 -27.09 4.50
N VAL A 258 12.84 -26.13 4.72
CA VAL A 258 11.72 -26.24 5.65
C VAL A 258 10.44 -25.92 4.90
N SER A 259 9.53 -26.90 4.79
CA SER A 259 8.20 -26.67 4.22
C SER A 259 7.39 -25.78 5.17
N VAL A 260 6.68 -24.81 4.62
CA VAL A 260 5.82 -23.90 5.39
C VAL A 260 4.46 -23.74 4.73
N ASP A 261 3.44 -23.48 5.53
CA ASP A 261 2.13 -23.05 5.04
C ASP A 261 2.11 -21.52 4.95
N LEU A 262 1.77 -20.96 3.80
CA LEU A 262 1.51 -19.53 3.66
C LEU A 262 0.11 -19.22 4.21
N LEU A 263 0.05 -18.36 5.23
CA LEU A 263 -1.21 -17.93 5.84
C LEU A 263 -1.75 -16.67 5.16
N ASN A 264 -0.89 -15.67 4.98
CA ASN A 264 -1.19 -14.41 4.30
C ASN A 264 0.12 -13.67 3.94
N SER A 265 0.07 -12.63 3.12
CA SER A 265 1.24 -11.82 2.74
C SER A 265 0.85 -10.38 2.42
N ASP A 266 1.67 -9.43 2.89
CA ASP A 266 1.68 -8.05 2.39
C ASP A 266 2.87 -7.83 1.44
N GLU A 267 3.16 -6.58 1.07
CA GLU A 267 4.26 -6.23 0.15
C GLU A 267 5.65 -6.56 0.69
N THR A 268 5.82 -6.64 2.02
CA THR A 268 7.13 -6.76 2.68
C THR A 268 7.31 -8.11 3.37
N TYR A 269 6.25 -8.67 3.95
CA TYR A 269 6.26 -9.86 4.80
C TYR A 269 5.22 -10.90 4.39
N CYS A 270 5.53 -12.16 4.69
CA CYS A 270 4.61 -13.28 4.63
C CYS A 270 4.41 -13.84 6.04
N ALA A 271 3.16 -14.06 6.42
CA ALA A 271 2.81 -14.85 7.59
C ALA A 271 2.84 -16.34 7.23
N VAL A 272 3.59 -17.13 7.98
CA VAL A 272 3.80 -18.54 7.68
C VAL A 272 3.64 -19.42 8.92
N ARG A 273 3.31 -20.70 8.71
CA ARG A 273 3.29 -21.74 9.74
C ARG A 273 4.27 -22.85 9.39
N GLY A 274 4.89 -23.45 10.40
CA GLY A 274 5.80 -24.59 10.22
C GLY A 274 7.28 -24.25 10.35
N ILE A 275 7.61 -23.02 10.78
CA ILE A 275 8.97 -22.62 11.11
C ILE A 275 9.09 -22.18 12.58
N PRO A 276 10.13 -22.62 13.31
CA PRO A 276 10.45 -22.06 14.62
C PRO A 276 10.85 -20.59 14.53
N THR A 277 10.49 -19.77 15.53
CA THR A 277 10.79 -18.33 15.53
C THR A 277 12.26 -17.99 15.80
N ASP A 278 13.05 -18.96 16.27
CA ASP A 278 14.48 -18.83 16.55
C ASP A 278 15.37 -19.26 15.36
N GLU A 279 14.83 -20.00 14.38
CA GLU A 279 15.59 -20.41 13.21
C GLU A 279 15.65 -19.31 12.14
N ALA A 280 16.84 -18.78 11.89
CA ALA A 280 17.03 -17.77 10.85
C ALA A 280 16.81 -18.36 9.44
N VAL A 281 16.14 -17.59 8.58
CA VAL A 281 15.86 -17.94 7.17
C VAL A 281 16.71 -17.13 6.22
N ILE A 282 17.14 -17.75 5.13
CA ILE A 282 17.93 -17.12 4.08
C ILE A 282 17.01 -16.29 3.17
N ILE A 283 17.30 -14.99 3.05
CA ILE A 283 16.54 -14.02 2.25
C ILE A 283 17.22 -13.66 0.92
N ALA A 284 18.53 -13.84 0.83
CA ALA A 284 19.31 -13.58 -0.38
C ALA A 284 20.55 -14.47 -0.43
N SER A 285 21.05 -14.73 -1.65
CA SER A 285 22.32 -15.44 -1.85
C SER A 285 23.05 -14.95 -3.10
N THR A 286 24.38 -14.99 -3.08
CA THR A 286 25.22 -14.64 -4.25
C THR A 286 25.26 -15.72 -5.33
N SER A 287 24.70 -16.91 -5.07
CA SER A 287 24.60 -18.01 -6.02
C SER A 287 23.37 -18.87 -5.74
N GLU A 288 23.01 -19.75 -6.66
CA GLU A 288 21.91 -20.68 -6.42
C GLU A 288 22.22 -21.62 -5.25
N ILE A 289 21.24 -21.77 -4.36
CA ILE A 289 21.31 -22.62 -3.17
C ILE A 289 20.07 -23.49 -3.07
N THR A 290 20.26 -24.71 -2.61
CA THR A 290 19.23 -25.72 -2.37
C THR A 290 19.46 -26.39 -1.02
N ASP A 291 18.58 -27.32 -0.65
CA ASP A 291 18.76 -28.12 0.56
C ASP A 291 20.15 -28.80 0.60
N GLY A 292 20.84 -28.71 1.73
CA GLY A 292 22.19 -29.23 1.91
C GLY A 292 23.32 -28.37 1.32
N SER A 293 23.01 -27.22 0.70
CA SER A 293 24.05 -26.31 0.20
C SER A 293 24.83 -25.70 1.36
N LYS A 294 26.15 -25.81 1.32
CA LYS A 294 27.05 -25.10 2.24
C LYS A 294 27.08 -23.64 1.88
N VAL A 295 26.96 -22.77 2.89
CA VAL A 295 26.85 -21.32 2.70
C VAL A 295 27.75 -20.58 3.68
N TYR A 296 28.09 -19.35 3.32
CA TYR A 296 28.83 -18.42 4.17
C TYR A 296 27.91 -17.30 4.64
N TYR A 297 27.91 -17.02 5.95
CA TYR A 297 27.16 -15.92 6.57
C TYR A 297 28.14 -15.03 7.33
N GLU A 298 28.10 -13.72 7.09
CA GLU A 298 29.06 -12.74 7.61
C GLU A 298 28.55 -11.95 8.84
N GLY A 299 27.53 -12.44 9.54
CA GLY A 299 27.03 -11.79 10.77
C GLY A 299 27.51 -12.46 12.06
N ASP A 300 27.27 -11.80 13.20
CA ASP A 300 27.52 -12.38 14.53
C ASP A 300 26.79 -13.73 14.69
N ASP A 301 27.45 -14.70 15.35
CA ASP A 301 26.94 -16.06 15.56
C ASP A 301 25.45 -16.03 15.97
N VAL A 302 24.60 -16.69 15.17
CA VAL A 302 23.19 -16.91 15.49
C VAL A 302 23.14 -17.75 16.77
N LYS A 303 22.56 -17.19 17.84
CA LYS A 303 22.43 -17.85 19.15
C LYS A 303 21.40 -18.95 19.17
#